data_AF-A0A250KJV5-F1
#
_entry.id   AF-A0A250KJV5-F1
#
_cell.length_a   1.000
_cell.length_b   1.000
_cell.length_c   1.000
_cell.angle_alpha   90.00
_cell.angle_beta   90.00
_cell.angle_gamma   90.00
#
_symmetry.space_group_name_H-M   'P 1'
#
loop_
_entity.id
_entity.type
_entity.pdbx_description
1 polymer ?
#
loop_
_entity_poly.entity_id
_entity_poly.type
_entity_poly.pdbx_seq_one_letter_code
_entity_poly.pdbx_strand_id
1 'polypeptide(L)'
;MTLQRKFTVDDIKQFRQWGSITPGHPERDIAHGIENSSGPLGQGHAYAAGAAVAEKFLEARLGSTMMQHKIYAYISDGGVQEGISAEVGRLAGNLGLNNLIMFYDANDIQLSTECGAVMSEDTAMKYQAWGWNVLKIDGNDPDAIREALVAANKEERRPTLIIGETIMGKGALQADGSSYEHSIKTHGAPLGGDAYTNTVKNLGGDVEDPFKIFPEVQKLYDDRAAELRKIVAERHAAEAAWEKENPEKAAQMREWFSGKAPKIDWSGLVQKRDIPTRNGSAACLGVIAEQVPNMIVSSADLSNSDKTDGFLNKTHALTRDDFSGAFFQAVLASWQWHVCVSV
;
A
#
# COMPACT_ATOMS: atom_id res chain seq x y z
N MET A 1 0.68 -8.30 21.68
CA MET A 1 0.06 -8.97 20.51
C MET A 1 0.52 -8.36 19.18
N THR A 2 0.31 -7.05 18.92
CA THR A 2 0.91 -6.40 17.73
C THR A 2 2.25 -5.75 18.07
N LEU A 3 3.17 -5.64 17.10
CA LEU A 3 4.48 -5.02 17.31
C LEU A 3 4.36 -3.54 17.72
N GLN A 4 3.38 -2.84 17.13
CA GLN A 4 3.07 -1.44 17.45
C GLN A 4 2.22 -1.27 18.72
N ARG A 5 1.65 -2.36 19.26
CA ARG A 5 0.81 -2.37 20.47
C ARG A 5 -0.41 -1.45 20.43
N LYS A 6 -0.96 -1.24 19.23
CA LYS A 6 -2.15 -0.41 19.01
C LYS A 6 -3.48 -1.14 19.29
N PHE A 7 -3.46 -2.47 19.43
CA PHE A 7 -4.64 -3.28 19.76
C PHE A 7 -4.36 -4.13 20.99
N THR A 8 -5.34 -4.20 21.88
CA THR A 8 -5.35 -5.10 23.03
C THR A 8 -5.94 -6.46 22.66
N VAL A 9 -5.81 -7.44 23.54
CA VAL A 9 -6.47 -8.75 23.36
C VAL A 9 -7.99 -8.61 23.43
N ASP A 10 -8.51 -7.71 24.26
CA ASP A 10 -9.96 -7.51 24.39
C ASP A 10 -10.56 -6.88 23.14
N ASP A 11 -9.82 -6.03 22.42
CA ASP A 11 -10.25 -5.52 21.12
C ASP A 11 -10.42 -6.65 20.09
N ILE A 12 -9.51 -7.64 20.09
CA ILE A 12 -9.57 -8.78 19.15
C ILE A 12 -10.70 -9.73 19.49
N LYS A 13 -10.99 -9.93 20.78
CA LYS A 13 -12.18 -10.69 21.21
C LYS A 13 -13.48 -10.08 20.69
N GLN A 14 -13.49 -8.78 20.35
CA GLN A 14 -14.61 -8.07 19.77
C GLN A 14 -14.59 -8.02 18.23
N PHE A 15 -13.81 -8.89 17.56
CA PHE A 15 -13.79 -8.95 16.10
C PHE A 15 -15.19 -9.11 15.51
N ARG A 16 -15.51 -8.25 14.52
CA ARG A 16 -16.81 -8.19 13.83
C ARG A 16 -18.02 -7.91 14.73
N GLN A 17 -17.82 -7.43 15.95
CA GLN A 17 -18.90 -7.04 16.85
C GLN A 17 -19.32 -5.58 16.63
N TRP A 18 -20.57 -5.27 17.00
CA TRP A 18 -21.10 -3.92 16.85
C TRP A 18 -20.30 -2.89 17.65
N GLY A 19 -19.83 -1.84 16.97
CA GLY A 19 -19.08 -0.74 17.59
C GLY A 19 -17.65 -1.09 18.00
N SER A 20 -17.14 -2.28 17.64
CA SER A 20 -15.73 -2.61 17.90
C SER A 20 -14.79 -1.88 16.95
N ILE A 21 -13.53 -1.72 17.38
CA ILE A 21 -12.44 -1.19 16.55
C ILE A 21 -11.79 -2.27 15.66
N THR A 22 -12.38 -3.47 15.61
CA THR A 22 -11.91 -4.63 14.84
C THR A 22 -13.00 -5.09 13.85
N PRO A 23 -13.33 -4.24 12.84
CA PRO A 23 -14.34 -4.55 11.83
C PRO A 23 -13.94 -5.74 10.95
N GLY A 24 -14.89 -6.22 10.14
CA GLY A 24 -14.69 -7.43 9.32
C GLY A 24 -13.69 -7.28 8.16
N HIS A 25 -13.43 -6.05 7.73
CA HIS A 25 -12.36 -5.66 6.83
C HIS A 25 -11.69 -4.41 7.42
N PRO A 26 -10.38 -4.17 7.18
CA PRO A 26 -9.73 -2.95 7.64
C PRO A 26 -10.46 -1.69 7.17
N GLU A 27 -10.73 -0.79 8.11
CA GLU A 27 -11.27 0.55 7.86
C GLU A 27 -10.22 1.58 8.27
N ARG A 28 -10.00 2.61 7.45
CA ARG A 28 -8.93 3.60 7.67
C ARG A 28 -9.03 4.22 9.07
N ASP A 29 -7.99 3.98 9.86
CA ASP A 29 -7.83 4.47 11.22
C ASP A 29 -6.33 4.64 11.52
N ILE A 30 -5.84 5.86 11.34
CA ILE A 30 -4.42 6.19 11.53
C ILE A 30 -3.99 6.00 12.99
N ALA A 31 -4.88 6.28 13.96
CA ALA A 31 -4.57 6.11 15.37
C ALA A 31 -4.22 4.65 15.67
N HIS A 32 -4.96 3.72 15.06
CA HIS A 32 -4.74 2.28 15.16
C HIS A 32 -3.78 1.69 14.10
N GLY A 33 -3.20 2.52 13.23
CA GLY A 33 -2.18 2.11 12.26
C GLY A 33 -2.75 1.46 11.00
N ILE A 34 -4.02 1.73 10.70
CA ILE A 34 -4.69 1.29 9.48
C ILE A 34 -4.67 2.44 8.47
N GLU A 35 -3.74 2.38 7.51
CA GLU A 35 -3.50 3.47 6.55
C GLU A 35 -4.64 3.66 5.53
N ASN A 36 -5.36 2.59 5.20
CA ASN A 36 -6.43 2.61 4.20
C ASN A 36 -7.56 1.64 4.55
N SER A 37 -8.77 1.94 4.07
CA SER A 37 -9.85 0.96 4.04
C SER A 37 -9.62 -0.05 2.93
N SER A 38 -9.97 -1.32 3.17
CA SER A 38 -9.86 -2.40 2.19
C SER A 38 -11.10 -3.31 2.26
N GLY A 39 -11.08 -4.45 1.56
CA GLY A 39 -12.23 -5.34 1.38
C GLY A 39 -12.59 -5.50 -0.09
N PRO A 40 -12.88 -4.41 -0.83
CA PRO A 40 -12.96 -4.47 -2.29
C PRO A 40 -11.60 -4.87 -2.86
N LEU A 41 -11.54 -6.04 -3.51
CA LEU A 41 -10.32 -6.59 -4.06
C LEU A 41 -9.73 -5.66 -5.12
N GLY A 42 -8.42 -5.76 -5.36
CA GLY A 42 -7.69 -4.92 -6.31
C GLY A 42 -7.33 -3.52 -5.77
N GLN A 43 -8.18 -2.88 -4.95
CA GLN A 43 -7.95 -1.51 -4.44
C GLN A 43 -6.64 -1.35 -3.66
N GLY A 44 -6.21 -2.39 -2.95
CA GLY A 44 -4.91 -2.40 -2.25
C GLY A 44 -3.71 -2.13 -3.17
N HIS A 45 -3.78 -2.55 -4.44
CA HIS A 45 -2.76 -2.21 -5.44
C HIS A 45 -2.69 -0.70 -5.65
N ALA A 46 -3.85 -0.07 -5.88
CA ALA A 46 -3.95 1.35 -6.18
C ALA A 46 -3.48 2.21 -5.00
N TYR A 47 -3.90 1.89 -3.77
CA TYR A 47 -3.44 2.60 -2.57
C TYR A 47 -1.93 2.51 -2.38
N ALA A 48 -1.36 1.32 -2.53
CA ALA A 48 0.08 1.11 -2.37
C ALA A 48 0.89 1.84 -3.46
N ALA A 49 0.46 1.77 -4.72
CA ALA A 49 1.12 2.48 -5.82
C ALA A 49 0.99 4.00 -5.66
N GLY A 50 -0.17 4.50 -5.24
CA GLY A 50 -0.38 5.92 -4.95
C GLY A 50 0.52 6.43 -3.82
N ALA A 51 0.64 5.66 -2.74
CA ALA A 51 1.58 5.96 -1.65
C ALA A 51 3.04 5.95 -2.13
N ALA A 52 3.42 5.00 -2.99
CA ALA A 52 4.76 4.93 -3.56
C ALA A 52 5.08 6.13 -4.48
N VAL A 53 4.12 6.59 -5.28
CA VAL A 53 4.26 7.83 -6.09
C VAL A 53 4.38 9.06 -5.19
N ALA A 54 3.54 9.17 -4.15
CA ALA A 54 3.58 10.29 -3.22
C ALA A 54 4.93 10.36 -2.48
N GLU A 55 5.45 9.22 -2.04
CA GLU A 55 6.76 9.13 -1.39
C GLU A 55 7.89 9.61 -2.30
N LYS A 56 7.91 9.17 -3.57
CA LYS A 56 8.90 9.63 -4.56
C LYS A 56 8.78 11.10 -4.91
N PHE A 57 7.55 11.59 -5.04
CA PHE A 57 7.27 13.00 -5.28
C PHE A 57 7.79 13.89 -4.14
N LEU A 58 7.60 13.45 -2.89
CA LEU A 58 8.11 14.14 -1.71
C LEU A 58 9.63 13.99 -1.58
N GLU A 59 10.20 12.83 -1.88
CA GLU A 59 11.65 12.59 -1.91
C GLU A 59 12.36 13.56 -2.86
N ALA A 60 11.81 13.79 -4.06
CA ALA A 60 12.37 14.74 -5.01
C ALA A 60 12.42 16.20 -4.49
N ARG A 61 11.57 16.55 -3.51
CA ARG A 61 11.47 17.90 -2.92
C ARG A 61 12.27 18.02 -1.62
N LEU A 62 12.14 17.04 -0.75
CA LEU A 62 12.64 17.06 0.62
C LEU A 62 13.94 16.25 0.80
N GLY A 63 14.25 15.36 -0.14
CA GLY A 63 15.43 14.49 -0.10
C GLY A 63 15.21 13.20 0.70
N SER A 64 16.13 12.27 0.52
CA SER A 64 16.05 10.91 1.07
C SER A 64 16.20 10.85 2.59
N THR A 65 16.75 11.89 3.23
CA THR A 65 16.81 11.94 4.70
C THR A 65 15.41 11.95 5.31
N MET A 66 14.47 12.72 4.73
CA MET A 66 13.09 12.81 5.21
C MET A 66 12.20 11.72 4.60
N MET A 67 12.43 11.37 3.33
CA MET A 67 11.60 10.45 2.56
C MET A 67 12.43 9.23 2.15
N GLN A 68 12.32 8.15 2.95
CA GLN A 68 13.06 6.90 2.76
C GLN A 68 12.17 5.68 3.00
N HIS A 69 10.87 5.80 2.68
CA HIS A 69 9.90 4.77 3.04
C HIS A 69 9.79 3.73 1.93
N LYS A 70 9.73 2.46 2.32
CA LYS A 70 9.24 1.39 1.45
C LYS A 70 7.76 1.17 1.73
N ILE A 71 6.99 0.99 0.67
CA ILE A 71 5.56 0.69 0.71
C ILE A 71 5.39 -0.80 0.50
N TYR A 72 4.79 -1.46 1.49
CA TYR A 72 4.48 -2.88 1.45
C TYR A 72 2.99 -3.10 1.23
N ALA A 73 2.64 -4.00 0.32
CA ALA A 73 1.28 -4.42 0.10
C ALA A 73 1.18 -5.95 0.16
N TYR A 74 0.11 -6.44 0.79
CA TYR A 74 -0.25 -7.86 0.77
C TYR A 74 -1.46 -8.03 -0.14
N ILE A 75 -1.36 -8.94 -1.11
CA ILE A 75 -2.41 -9.21 -2.10
C ILE A 75 -2.63 -10.71 -2.25
N SER A 76 -3.77 -11.08 -2.83
CA SER A 76 -4.18 -12.46 -3.07
C SER A 76 -4.55 -12.66 -4.54
N ASP A 77 -4.91 -13.89 -4.90
CA ASP A 77 -5.31 -14.27 -6.25
C ASP A 77 -6.45 -13.38 -6.79
N GLY A 78 -7.52 -13.20 -6.02
CA GLY A 78 -8.62 -12.31 -6.39
C GLY A 78 -8.19 -10.85 -6.55
N GLY A 79 -7.18 -10.41 -5.78
CA GLY A 79 -6.59 -9.08 -5.95
C GLY A 79 -5.87 -8.90 -7.29
N VAL A 80 -5.19 -9.94 -7.78
CA VAL A 80 -4.46 -9.95 -9.06
C VAL A 80 -5.39 -10.08 -10.27
N GLN A 81 -6.57 -10.69 -10.09
CA GLN A 81 -7.58 -10.86 -11.14
C GLN A 81 -8.37 -9.58 -11.43
N GLU A 82 -8.51 -8.70 -10.45
CA GLU A 82 -9.24 -7.45 -10.60
C GLU A 82 -8.59 -6.53 -11.63
N GLY A 83 -9.39 -5.97 -12.56
CA GLY A 83 -8.87 -5.16 -13.67
C GLY A 83 -8.03 -3.95 -13.24
N ILE A 84 -8.39 -3.33 -12.11
CA ILE A 84 -7.63 -2.22 -11.51
C ILE A 84 -6.18 -2.62 -11.20
N SER A 85 -5.94 -3.88 -10.79
CA SER A 85 -4.59 -4.36 -10.49
C SER A 85 -3.70 -4.38 -11.74
N ALA A 86 -4.25 -4.71 -12.91
CA ALA A 86 -3.52 -4.72 -14.17
C ALA A 86 -3.23 -3.30 -14.69
N GLU A 87 -4.15 -2.37 -14.49
CA GLU A 87 -3.89 -0.94 -14.74
C GLU A 87 -2.75 -0.44 -13.84
N VAL A 88 -2.80 -0.73 -12.54
CA VAL A 88 -1.82 -0.25 -11.56
C VAL A 88 -0.46 -0.92 -11.76
N GLY A 89 -0.43 -2.23 -11.99
CA GLY A 89 0.79 -3.00 -12.22
C GLY A 89 1.59 -2.48 -13.40
N ARG A 90 0.91 -2.18 -14.52
CA ARG A 90 1.55 -1.54 -15.69
C ARG A 90 2.13 -0.17 -15.36
N LEU A 91 1.37 0.66 -14.66
CA LEU A 91 1.78 2.03 -14.31
C LEU A 91 2.97 2.04 -13.34
N ALA A 92 2.92 1.24 -12.28
CA ALA A 92 3.99 1.15 -11.28
C ALA A 92 5.30 0.62 -11.88
N GLY A 93 5.18 -0.37 -12.77
CA GLY A 93 6.30 -0.88 -13.55
C GLY A 93 6.88 0.19 -14.47
N ASN A 94 6.04 0.88 -15.25
CA ASN A 94 6.46 1.98 -16.13
C ASN A 94 7.22 3.08 -15.38
N LEU A 95 6.77 3.48 -14.19
CA LEU A 95 7.43 4.50 -13.37
C LEU A 95 8.68 4.00 -12.63
N GLY A 96 8.92 2.69 -12.58
CA GLY A 96 10.06 2.13 -11.85
C GLY A 96 9.96 2.38 -10.35
N LEU A 97 8.79 2.20 -9.74
CA LEU A 97 8.54 2.42 -8.31
C LEU A 97 9.31 1.42 -7.41
N ASN A 98 10.62 1.58 -7.30
CA ASN A 98 11.52 0.73 -6.51
C ASN A 98 11.24 0.73 -5.00
N ASN A 99 10.40 1.65 -4.53
CA ASN A 99 9.91 1.73 -3.17
C ASN A 99 8.64 0.91 -2.93
N LEU A 100 8.04 0.32 -3.97
CA LEU A 100 6.86 -0.56 -3.86
C LEU A 100 7.29 -2.03 -3.84
N ILE A 101 6.92 -2.73 -2.77
CA ILE A 101 7.13 -4.17 -2.60
C ILE A 101 5.76 -4.82 -2.32
N MET A 102 5.36 -5.74 -3.19
CA MET A 102 4.12 -6.48 -3.05
C MET A 102 4.42 -7.93 -2.69
N PHE A 103 3.74 -8.47 -1.69
CA PHE A 103 3.69 -9.89 -1.43
C PHE A 103 2.35 -10.42 -1.93
N TYR A 104 2.40 -11.30 -2.92
CA TYR A 104 1.27 -12.04 -3.44
C TYR A 104 1.23 -13.42 -2.79
N ASP A 105 0.21 -13.61 -1.96
CA ASP A 105 -0.19 -14.90 -1.44
C ASP A 105 -0.86 -15.72 -2.56
N ALA A 106 -0.05 -16.55 -3.23
CA ALA A 106 -0.49 -17.44 -4.29
C ALA A 106 -0.80 -18.82 -3.68
N ASN A 107 -2.03 -18.99 -3.21
CA ASN A 107 -2.47 -20.20 -2.51
C ASN A 107 -3.42 -21.09 -3.34
N ASP A 108 -3.73 -20.64 -4.56
CA ASP A 108 -4.53 -21.35 -5.58
C ASP A 108 -6.00 -21.61 -5.14
N ILE A 109 -6.50 -20.89 -4.14
CA ILE A 109 -7.88 -20.98 -3.64
C ILE A 109 -8.63 -19.65 -3.73
N GLN A 110 -9.79 -19.67 -4.39
CA GLN A 110 -10.79 -18.60 -4.37
C GLN A 110 -11.89 -18.89 -3.35
N LEU A 111 -12.81 -17.94 -3.19
CA LEU A 111 -13.93 -18.04 -2.24
C LEU A 111 -14.83 -19.27 -2.50
N SER A 112 -15.01 -19.68 -3.75
CA SER A 112 -15.94 -20.78 -4.12
C SER A 112 -15.33 -21.83 -5.05
N THR A 113 -14.06 -21.70 -5.43
CA THR A 113 -13.41 -22.59 -6.40
C THR A 113 -11.89 -22.52 -6.28
N GLU A 114 -11.17 -23.38 -6.99
CA GLU A 114 -9.71 -23.30 -7.15
C GLU A 114 -9.37 -22.26 -8.23
N CYS A 115 -8.20 -21.60 -8.13
CA CYS A 115 -7.85 -20.55 -9.08
C CYS A 115 -7.77 -21.08 -10.52
N GLY A 116 -7.25 -22.30 -10.71
CA GLY A 116 -7.17 -22.96 -12.02
C GLY A 116 -8.50 -23.11 -12.77
N ALA A 117 -9.65 -23.04 -12.09
CA ALA A 117 -10.97 -23.09 -12.74
C ALA A 117 -11.36 -21.77 -13.44
N VAL A 118 -10.77 -20.65 -13.02
CA VAL A 118 -11.14 -19.29 -13.48
C VAL A 118 -9.96 -18.46 -13.96
N MET A 119 -8.74 -18.97 -13.83
CA MET A 119 -7.49 -18.27 -14.13
C MET A 119 -6.48 -19.24 -14.75
N SER A 120 -5.85 -18.82 -15.85
CA SER A 120 -4.81 -19.59 -16.57
C SER A 120 -3.61 -18.73 -16.97
N GLU A 121 -3.50 -17.52 -16.42
CA GLU A 121 -2.40 -16.59 -16.72
C GLU A 121 -1.13 -16.93 -15.93
N ASP A 122 0.03 -16.66 -16.52
CA ASP A 122 1.30 -16.63 -15.78
C ASP A 122 1.49 -15.24 -15.17
N THR A 123 1.15 -15.11 -13.88
CA THR A 123 1.29 -13.86 -13.14
C THR A 123 2.73 -13.36 -13.10
N ALA A 124 3.73 -14.25 -13.03
CA ALA A 124 5.12 -13.84 -12.98
C ALA A 124 5.53 -13.21 -14.32
N MET A 125 5.24 -13.87 -15.43
CA MET A 125 5.50 -13.34 -16.77
C MET A 125 4.73 -12.03 -17.02
N LYS A 126 3.49 -11.93 -16.56
CA LYS A 126 2.66 -10.72 -16.66
C LYS A 126 3.35 -9.52 -15.99
N TYR A 127 3.78 -9.66 -14.74
CA TYR A 127 4.44 -8.58 -14.01
C TYR A 127 5.86 -8.29 -14.54
N GLN A 128 6.61 -9.32 -14.96
CA GLN A 128 7.90 -9.14 -15.63
C GLN A 128 7.75 -8.32 -16.93
N ALA A 129 6.72 -8.62 -17.74
CA ALA A 129 6.42 -7.86 -18.95
C ALA A 129 6.07 -6.39 -18.67
N TRP A 130 5.55 -6.09 -17.48
CA TRP A 130 5.31 -4.72 -17.00
C TRP A 130 6.54 -4.05 -16.40
N GLY A 131 7.69 -4.73 -16.33
CA GLY A 131 8.95 -4.17 -15.83
C GLY A 131 9.18 -4.33 -14.33
N TRP A 132 8.50 -5.29 -13.69
CA TRP A 132 8.72 -5.60 -12.28
C TRP A 132 9.93 -6.52 -12.07
N ASN A 133 10.53 -6.41 -10.89
CA ASN A 133 11.34 -7.48 -10.33
C ASN A 133 10.39 -8.54 -9.74
N VAL A 134 10.53 -9.81 -10.12
CA VAL A 134 9.63 -10.88 -9.64
C VAL A 134 10.45 -11.96 -8.95
N LEU A 135 10.09 -12.27 -7.71
CA LEU A 135 10.69 -13.33 -6.90
C LEU A 135 9.62 -14.38 -6.63
N LYS A 136 9.91 -15.65 -6.90
CA LYS A 136 9.04 -16.79 -6.53
C LYS A 136 9.70 -17.55 -5.38
N ILE A 137 8.94 -17.81 -4.32
CA ILE A 137 9.43 -18.48 -3.11
C ILE A 137 8.39 -19.45 -2.54
N ASP A 138 8.83 -20.39 -1.70
CA ASP A 138 7.93 -21.06 -0.76
C ASP A 138 7.43 -20.00 0.24
N GLY A 139 6.17 -19.62 0.11
CA GLY A 139 5.55 -18.60 0.94
C GLY A 139 5.20 -19.09 2.35
N ASN A 140 5.45 -20.37 2.66
CA ASN A 140 5.33 -20.90 4.01
C ASN A 140 6.67 -21.09 4.73
N ASP A 141 7.80 -20.75 4.08
CA ASP A 141 9.14 -20.78 4.67
C ASP A 141 9.53 -19.37 5.15
N PRO A 142 9.61 -19.12 6.47
CA PRO A 142 9.99 -17.81 7.01
C PRO A 142 11.37 -17.32 6.57
N ASP A 143 12.32 -18.22 6.30
CA ASP A 143 13.66 -17.83 5.85
C ASP A 143 13.65 -17.44 4.37
N ALA A 144 12.90 -18.15 3.52
CA ALA A 144 12.68 -17.75 2.13
C ALA A 144 12.00 -16.37 2.02
N ILE A 145 10.98 -16.10 2.86
CA ILE A 145 10.34 -14.78 2.95
C ILE A 145 11.35 -13.71 3.35
N ARG A 146 12.19 -13.99 4.36
CA ARG A 146 13.22 -13.06 4.83
C ARG A 146 14.22 -12.73 3.73
N GLU A 147 14.72 -13.73 3.02
CA GLU A 147 15.66 -13.55 1.92
C GLU A 147 15.04 -12.75 0.77
N ALA A 148 13.80 -13.04 0.40
CA ALA A 148 13.08 -12.29 -0.63
C ALA A 148 12.86 -10.83 -0.24
N LEU A 149 12.50 -10.55 1.01
CA LEU A 149 12.38 -9.18 1.52
C LEU A 149 13.73 -8.46 1.50
N VAL A 150 14.83 -9.12 1.89
CA VAL A 150 16.17 -8.53 1.81
C VAL A 150 16.54 -8.18 0.36
N ALA A 151 16.26 -9.08 -0.59
CA ALA A 151 16.49 -8.82 -2.01
C ALA A 151 15.61 -7.68 -2.55
N ALA A 152 14.32 -7.68 -2.22
CA ALA A 152 13.36 -6.64 -2.63
C ALA A 152 13.75 -5.25 -2.09
N ASN A 153 14.26 -5.17 -0.86
CA ASN A 153 14.72 -3.89 -0.29
C ASN A 153 15.96 -3.33 -1.00
N LYS A 154 16.79 -4.21 -1.58
CA LYS A 154 18.00 -3.84 -2.33
C LYS A 154 17.73 -3.54 -3.81
N GLU A 155 16.54 -3.79 -4.32
CA GLU A 155 16.18 -3.43 -5.69
C GLU A 155 16.05 -1.90 -5.80
N GLU A 156 16.80 -1.32 -6.73
CA GLU A 156 16.98 0.13 -6.86
C GLU A 156 16.22 0.73 -8.04
N ARG A 157 15.63 -0.06 -8.94
CA ARG A 157 15.07 0.46 -10.20
C ARG A 157 13.64 0.04 -10.50
N ARG A 158 13.19 -1.09 -9.94
CA ARG A 158 11.90 -1.69 -10.28
C ARG A 158 11.05 -1.94 -9.04
N PRO A 159 9.71 -1.83 -9.13
CA PRO A 159 8.86 -2.39 -8.09
C PRO A 159 9.08 -3.90 -8.01
N THR A 160 8.92 -4.48 -6.82
CA THR A 160 9.11 -5.92 -6.61
C THR A 160 7.80 -6.62 -6.29
N LEU A 161 7.52 -7.72 -6.99
CA LEU A 161 6.47 -8.67 -6.65
C LEU A 161 7.13 -9.94 -6.11
N ILE A 162 6.88 -10.25 -4.84
CA ILE A 162 7.20 -11.53 -4.23
C ILE A 162 5.95 -12.40 -4.35
N ILE A 163 6.04 -13.46 -5.15
CA ILE A 163 5.00 -14.49 -5.26
C ILE A 163 5.36 -15.58 -4.26
N GLY A 164 4.64 -15.59 -3.14
CA GLY A 164 4.75 -16.63 -2.13
C GLY A 164 3.76 -17.74 -2.44
N GLU A 165 4.27 -18.92 -2.79
CA GLU A 165 3.44 -20.11 -2.96
C GLU A 165 3.08 -20.62 -1.56
N THR A 166 1.83 -20.38 -1.12
CA THR A 166 1.37 -20.77 0.22
C THR A 166 0.30 -21.87 0.15
N ILE A 167 -0.07 -22.40 1.32
CA ILE A 167 -1.17 -23.36 1.46
C ILE A 167 -2.28 -22.69 2.27
N MET A 168 -3.45 -22.48 1.65
CA MET A 168 -4.63 -21.98 2.34
C MET A 168 -4.96 -22.89 3.53
N GLY A 169 -5.05 -22.31 4.73
CA GLY A 169 -5.34 -23.06 5.96
C GLY A 169 -4.24 -24.05 6.36
N LYS A 170 -2.96 -23.77 6.05
CA LYS A 170 -1.82 -24.63 6.45
C LYS A 170 -1.90 -25.07 7.91
N GLY A 171 -1.82 -26.38 8.15
CA GLY A 171 -1.90 -27.04 9.44
C GLY A 171 -3.33 -27.21 9.99
N ALA A 172 -4.37 -26.75 9.28
CA ALA A 172 -5.75 -26.97 9.68
C ALA A 172 -6.15 -28.43 9.48
N LEU A 173 -6.89 -28.97 10.45
CA LEU A 173 -7.43 -30.31 10.44
C LEU A 173 -8.96 -30.29 10.47
N GLN A 174 -9.57 -31.29 9.85
CA GLN A 174 -11.00 -31.54 9.91
C GLN A 174 -11.37 -32.21 11.25
N ALA A 175 -12.68 -32.40 11.47
CA ALA A 175 -13.19 -33.05 12.68
C ALA A 175 -12.70 -34.50 12.84
N ASP A 176 -12.52 -35.22 11.73
CA ASP A 176 -11.99 -36.59 11.71
C ASP A 176 -10.45 -36.68 11.80
N GLY A 177 -9.77 -35.53 11.92
CA GLY A 177 -8.32 -35.43 11.99
C GLY A 177 -7.61 -35.47 10.63
N SER A 178 -8.34 -35.57 9.51
CA SER A 178 -7.76 -35.43 8.17
C SER A 178 -7.37 -33.98 7.87
N SER A 179 -6.51 -33.77 6.87
CA SER A 179 -6.10 -32.42 6.46
C SER A 179 -7.29 -31.58 6.01
N TYR A 180 -7.31 -30.32 6.41
CA TYR A 180 -8.25 -29.31 5.92
C TYR A 180 -7.55 -28.22 5.08
N GLU A 181 -6.27 -28.41 4.79
CA GLU A 181 -5.48 -27.55 3.94
C GLU A 181 -6.03 -27.49 2.50
N HIS A 182 -5.77 -26.38 1.81
CA HIS A 182 -6.11 -26.18 0.40
C HIS A 182 -7.60 -26.46 0.11
N SER A 183 -8.47 -25.99 1.00
CA SER A 183 -9.91 -26.19 0.91
C SER A 183 -10.63 -24.85 0.78
N ILE A 184 -11.51 -24.71 -0.22
CA ILE A 184 -12.36 -23.52 -0.38
C ILE A 184 -13.19 -23.21 0.88
N LYS A 185 -13.45 -24.23 1.72
CA LYS A 185 -14.26 -24.09 2.94
C LYS A 185 -13.54 -23.33 4.07
N THR A 186 -12.21 -23.17 4.01
CA THR A 186 -11.44 -22.44 5.02
C THR A 186 -11.31 -20.95 4.71
N HIS A 187 -11.81 -20.48 3.55
CA HIS A 187 -11.64 -19.09 3.12
C HIS A 187 -12.46 -18.09 3.94
N GLY A 188 -13.77 -18.31 4.07
CA GLY A 188 -14.72 -17.30 4.56
C GLY A 188 -15.53 -17.71 5.78
N ALA A 189 -15.21 -18.84 6.40
CA ALA A 189 -15.97 -19.40 7.52
C ALA A 189 -15.05 -19.78 8.69
N PRO A 190 -15.50 -19.64 9.95
CA PRO A 190 -14.78 -20.20 11.09
C PRO A 190 -14.54 -21.70 10.93
N LEU A 191 -13.40 -22.19 11.41
CA LEU A 191 -13.18 -23.63 11.58
C LEU A 191 -14.16 -24.12 12.65
N GLY A 192 -15.24 -24.78 12.23
CA GLY A 192 -16.34 -25.18 13.11
C GLY A 192 -16.09 -26.51 13.84
N GLY A 193 -16.74 -26.70 14.99
CA GLY A 193 -16.74 -27.97 15.74
C GLY A 193 -15.34 -28.46 16.09
N ASP A 194 -15.12 -29.77 15.98
CA ASP A 194 -13.84 -30.40 16.33
C ASP A 194 -12.67 -29.97 15.43
N ALA A 195 -12.93 -29.42 14.24
CA ALA A 195 -11.88 -28.91 13.36
C ALA A 195 -11.07 -27.79 14.04
N TYR A 196 -11.73 -26.91 14.81
CA TYR A 196 -11.05 -25.88 15.60
C TYR A 196 -10.08 -26.51 16.62
N THR A 197 -10.60 -27.40 17.47
CA THR A 197 -9.84 -28.05 18.53
C THR A 197 -8.66 -28.85 17.98
N ASN A 198 -8.89 -29.61 16.90
CA ASN A 198 -7.85 -30.40 16.24
C ASN A 198 -6.78 -29.51 15.63
N THR A 199 -7.17 -28.41 14.98
CA THR A 199 -6.24 -27.45 14.38
C THR A 199 -5.37 -26.78 15.44
N VAL A 200 -5.96 -26.26 16.51
CA VAL A 200 -5.21 -25.61 17.60
C VAL A 200 -4.19 -26.57 18.20
N LYS A 201 -4.58 -27.82 18.50
CA LYS A 201 -3.66 -28.85 19.02
C LYS A 201 -2.55 -29.19 18.02
N ASN A 202 -2.88 -29.35 16.73
CA ASN A 202 -1.92 -29.68 15.68
C ASN A 202 -0.84 -28.60 15.53
N LEU A 203 -1.22 -27.33 15.70
CA LEU A 203 -0.33 -26.18 15.64
C LEU A 203 0.42 -25.91 16.96
N GLY A 204 0.22 -26.73 18.00
CA GLY A 204 0.83 -26.56 19.32
C GLY A 204 0.19 -25.45 20.17
N GLY A 205 -1.01 -25.02 19.82
CA GLY A 205 -1.77 -24.00 20.55
C GLY A 205 -2.46 -24.53 21.82
N ASP A 206 -2.97 -23.59 22.63
CA ASP A 206 -3.72 -23.88 23.85
C ASP A 206 -5.22 -23.77 23.59
N VAL A 207 -5.94 -24.88 23.65
CA VAL A 207 -7.39 -24.92 23.37
C VAL A 207 -8.19 -24.21 24.46
N GLU A 208 -7.70 -24.21 25.70
CA GLU A 208 -8.39 -23.63 26.86
C GLU A 208 -8.20 -22.11 26.96
N ASP A 209 -7.14 -21.58 26.34
CA ASP A 209 -6.86 -20.15 26.25
C ASP A 209 -6.64 -19.72 24.78
N PRO A 210 -7.73 -19.46 24.02
CA PRO A 210 -7.68 -19.18 22.58
C PRO A 210 -6.96 -17.88 22.23
N PHE A 211 -6.72 -16.99 23.21
CA PHE A 211 -6.04 -15.71 23.00
C PHE A 211 -4.68 -15.67 23.70
N LYS A 212 -4.13 -16.83 24.10
CA LYS A 212 -2.85 -16.95 24.77
C LYS A 212 -1.72 -16.36 23.92
N ILE A 213 -0.93 -15.49 24.52
CA ILE A 213 0.32 -15.01 23.95
C ILE A 213 1.45 -15.76 24.63
N PHE A 214 2.17 -16.58 23.87
CA PHE A 214 3.30 -17.34 24.40
C PHE A 214 4.46 -16.40 24.82
N PRO A 215 5.13 -16.67 25.96
CA PRO A 215 6.20 -15.81 26.47
C PRO A 215 7.33 -15.54 25.47
N GLU A 216 7.70 -16.53 24.65
CA GLU A 216 8.72 -16.42 23.62
C GLU A 216 8.31 -15.46 22.49
N VAL A 217 7.03 -15.45 22.10
CA VAL A 217 6.50 -14.50 21.10
C VAL A 217 6.48 -13.09 21.68
N GLN A 218 6.05 -12.96 22.94
CA GLN A 218 6.06 -11.67 23.63
C GLN A 218 7.50 -11.12 23.71
N LYS A 219 8.47 -11.95 24.09
CA LYS A 219 9.88 -11.58 24.13
C LYS A 219 10.40 -11.15 22.76
N LEU A 220 10.08 -11.88 21.69
CA LEU A 220 10.50 -11.56 20.32
C LEU A 220 10.03 -10.14 19.93
N TYR A 221 8.79 -9.79 20.26
CA TYR A 221 8.22 -8.47 19.94
C TYR A 221 8.79 -7.37 20.83
N ASP A 222 9.06 -7.67 22.10
CA ASP A 222 9.69 -6.73 23.04
C ASP A 222 11.13 -6.39 22.62
N ASP A 223 11.92 -7.40 22.24
CA ASP A 223 13.28 -7.24 21.73
C ASP A 223 13.27 -6.38 20.45
N ARG A 224 12.40 -6.72 19.49
CA ARG A 224 12.29 -5.95 18.24
C ARG A 224 11.83 -4.52 18.48
N ALA A 225 10.90 -4.28 19.39
CA ALA A 225 10.48 -2.92 19.75
C ALA A 225 11.61 -2.11 20.41
N ALA A 226 12.46 -2.75 21.23
CA ALA A 226 13.63 -2.10 21.82
C ALA A 226 14.68 -1.73 20.76
N GLU A 227 14.92 -2.60 19.78
CA GLU A 227 15.79 -2.32 18.64
C GLU A 227 15.27 -1.17 17.78
N LEU A 228 13.98 -1.21 17.41
CA LEU A 228 13.36 -0.16 16.59
C LEU A 228 13.41 1.22 17.23
N ARG A 229 13.33 1.33 18.56
CA ARG A 229 13.48 2.61 19.26
C ARG A 229 14.85 3.24 19.03
N LYS A 230 15.92 2.43 18.92
CA LYS A 230 17.27 2.93 18.62
C LYS A 230 17.35 3.43 17.18
N ILE A 231 16.85 2.63 16.23
CA ILE A 231 16.81 2.99 14.80
C ILE A 231 16.03 4.30 14.58
N VAL A 232 14.86 4.44 15.22
CA VAL A 232 14.05 5.66 15.13
C VAL A 232 14.73 6.86 15.79
N ALA A 233 15.43 6.67 16.90
CA ALA A 233 16.18 7.75 17.55
C ALA A 233 17.31 8.28 16.66
N GLU A 234 18.06 7.39 16.01
CA GLU A 234 19.09 7.75 15.02
C GLU A 234 18.48 8.49 13.82
N ARG A 235 17.35 8.01 13.32
CA ARG A 235 16.60 8.66 12.25
C ARG A 235 16.16 10.08 12.64
N HIS A 236 15.53 10.26 13.81
CA HIS A 236 15.10 11.59 14.27
C HIS A 236 16.29 12.56 14.46
N ALA A 237 17.46 12.05 14.86
CA ALA A 237 18.66 12.89 14.95
C ALA A 237 19.12 13.37 13.56
N ALA A 238 19.09 12.50 12.55
CA ALA A 238 19.40 12.87 11.17
C ALA A 238 18.38 13.85 10.58
N GLU A 239 17.08 13.63 10.82
CA GLU A 239 16.01 14.54 10.41
C GLU A 239 16.18 15.93 11.06
N ALA A 240 16.50 16.00 12.35
CA ALA A 240 16.75 17.26 13.05
C ALA A 240 18.01 17.99 12.55
N ALA A 241 19.04 17.27 12.09
CA ALA A 241 20.20 17.88 11.45
C ALA A 241 19.81 18.45 10.06
N TRP A 242 19.07 17.66 9.26
CA TRP A 242 18.56 18.08 7.96
C TRP A 242 17.69 19.35 8.06
N GLU A 243 16.83 19.46 9.07
CA GLU A 243 15.97 20.65 9.26
C GLU A 243 16.78 21.92 9.52
N LYS A 244 17.91 21.82 10.24
CA LYS A 244 18.80 22.96 10.52
C LYS A 244 19.56 23.41 9.27
N GLU A 245 19.94 22.44 8.43
CA GLU A 245 20.63 22.69 7.16
C GLU A 245 19.68 23.18 6.05
N ASN A 246 18.38 22.85 6.15
CA ASN A 246 17.37 23.15 5.14
C ASN A 246 16.15 23.90 5.74
N PRO A 247 16.32 25.08 6.37
CA PRO A 247 15.26 25.73 7.14
C PRO A 247 14.03 26.08 6.30
N GLU A 248 14.21 26.47 5.03
CA GLU A 248 13.11 26.78 4.10
C GLU A 248 12.30 25.53 3.74
N LYS A 249 12.96 24.43 3.37
CA LYS A 249 12.28 23.15 3.05
C LYS A 249 11.59 22.57 4.26
N ALA A 250 12.20 22.67 5.45
CA ALA A 250 11.59 22.22 6.70
C ALA A 250 10.33 23.04 7.03
N ALA A 251 10.34 24.36 6.78
CA ALA A 251 9.15 25.20 6.95
C ALA A 251 8.04 24.82 5.95
N GLN A 252 8.38 24.57 4.68
CA GLN A 252 7.43 24.09 3.68
C GLN A 252 6.83 22.74 4.06
N MET A 253 7.66 21.77 4.45
CA MET A 253 7.22 20.45 4.91
C MET A 253 6.25 20.56 6.09
N ARG A 254 6.57 21.38 7.11
CA ARG A 254 5.67 21.60 8.24
C ARG A 254 4.33 22.19 7.83
N GLU A 255 4.30 23.10 6.85
CA GLU A 255 3.04 23.64 6.33
C GLU A 255 2.23 22.57 5.59
N TRP A 256 2.86 21.78 4.72
CA TRP A 256 2.21 20.70 3.96
C TRP A 256 1.56 19.67 4.88
N PHE A 257 2.29 19.21 5.90
CA PHE A 257 1.79 18.24 6.87
C PHE A 257 0.96 18.84 8.03
N SER A 258 0.64 20.15 7.98
CA SER A 258 -0.14 20.80 9.05
C SER A 258 -1.64 20.49 9.01
N GLY A 259 -2.13 19.94 7.89
CA GLY A 259 -3.56 19.76 7.63
C GLY A 259 -4.31 21.06 7.30
N LYS A 260 -3.61 22.18 7.13
CA LYS A 260 -4.21 23.46 6.69
C LYS A 260 -4.30 23.52 5.17
N ALA A 261 -5.39 24.07 4.66
CA ALA A 261 -5.52 24.34 3.23
C ALA A 261 -4.47 25.37 2.76
N PRO A 262 -3.92 25.22 1.53
CA PRO A 262 -2.97 26.19 1.00
C PRO A 262 -3.64 27.55 0.81
N LYS A 263 -2.86 28.62 1.04
CA LYS A 263 -3.29 29.99 0.74
C LYS A 263 -2.97 30.29 -0.71
N ILE A 264 -3.99 30.63 -1.50
CA ILE A 264 -3.85 30.92 -2.92
C ILE A 264 -4.29 32.36 -3.17
N ASP A 265 -3.41 33.15 -3.78
CA ASP A 265 -3.73 34.46 -4.29
C ASP A 265 -4.33 34.35 -5.69
N TRP A 266 -5.61 34.70 -5.78
CA TRP A 266 -6.39 34.70 -7.02
C TRP A 266 -6.49 36.07 -7.68
N SER A 267 -5.91 37.12 -7.08
CA SER A 267 -6.12 38.52 -7.50
C SER A 267 -5.69 38.80 -8.94
N GLY A 268 -4.69 38.06 -9.44
CA GLY A 268 -4.22 38.14 -10.83
C GLY A 268 -5.06 37.35 -11.84
N LEU A 269 -6.00 36.52 -11.40
CA LEU A 269 -6.78 35.65 -12.29
C LEU A 269 -8.02 36.35 -12.84
N VAL A 270 -7.94 36.80 -14.08
CA VAL A 270 -9.08 37.41 -14.80
C VAL A 270 -9.69 36.41 -15.78
N GLN A 271 -10.95 36.05 -15.55
CA GLN A 271 -11.71 35.16 -16.44
C GLN A 271 -12.56 35.95 -17.44
N LYS A 272 -12.60 35.50 -18.70
CA LYS A 272 -13.48 36.06 -19.72
C LYS A 272 -14.91 35.55 -19.52
N ARG A 273 -15.91 36.38 -19.85
CA ARG A 273 -17.31 35.93 -19.90
C ARG A 273 -17.51 34.94 -21.04
N ASP A 274 -18.50 34.07 -20.88
CA ASP A 274 -18.98 33.13 -21.90
C ASP A 274 -17.92 32.14 -22.42
N ILE A 275 -16.97 31.76 -21.57
CA ILE A 275 -16.00 30.68 -21.85
C ILE A 275 -16.48 29.34 -21.27
N PRO A 276 -16.11 28.20 -21.88
CA PRO A 276 -16.32 26.88 -21.27
C PRO A 276 -15.65 26.77 -19.90
N THR A 277 -16.34 26.19 -18.91
CA THR A 277 -15.83 26.06 -17.54
C THR A 277 -14.53 25.27 -17.46
N ARG A 278 -14.28 24.30 -18.35
CA ARG A 278 -12.98 23.62 -18.46
C ARG A 278 -11.81 24.57 -18.74
N ASN A 279 -12.01 25.64 -19.53
CA ASN A 279 -10.97 26.64 -19.77
C ASN A 279 -10.75 27.52 -18.53
N GLY A 280 -11.83 27.82 -17.80
CA GLY A 280 -11.73 28.47 -16.49
C GLY A 280 -10.95 27.62 -15.50
N SER A 281 -11.21 26.30 -15.46
CA SER A 281 -10.47 25.33 -14.66
C SER A 281 -8.98 25.33 -15.02
N ALA A 282 -8.64 25.28 -16.31
CA ALA A 282 -7.25 25.34 -16.80
C ALA A 282 -6.49 26.55 -16.24
N ALA A 283 -7.15 27.72 -16.25
CA ALA A 283 -6.58 28.96 -15.76
C ALA A 283 -6.42 28.95 -14.23
N CYS A 284 -7.38 28.40 -13.48
CA CYS A 284 -7.22 28.18 -12.05
C CYS A 284 -6.06 27.22 -11.74
N LEU A 285 -5.97 26.10 -12.47
CA LEU A 285 -4.93 25.11 -12.33
C LEU A 285 -3.53 25.69 -12.60
N GLY A 286 -3.41 26.60 -13.57
CA GLY A 286 -2.15 27.32 -13.81
C GLY A 286 -1.70 28.17 -12.63
N VAL A 287 -2.64 28.83 -11.92
CA VAL A 287 -2.34 29.58 -10.68
C VAL A 287 -1.95 28.64 -9.55
N ILE A 288 -2.67 27.53 -9.39
CA ILE A 288 -2.40 26.54 -8.33
C ILE A 288 -1.02 25.90 -8.53
N ALA A 289 -0.64 25.56 -9.76
CA ALA A 289 0.65 24.93 -10.07
C ALA A 289 1.86 25.75 -9.60
N GLU A 290 1.74 27.08 -9.59
CA GLU A 290 2.80 27.99 -9.16
C GLU A 290 2.82 28.23 -7.65
N GLN A 291 1.67 28.08 -6.97
CA GLN A 291 1.50 28.45 -5.56
C GLN A 291 1.41 27.26 -4.59
N VAL A 292 1.09 26.05 -5.09
CA VAL A 292 0.87 24.85 -4.27
C VAL A 292 1.88 23.76 -4.66
N PRO A 293 3.12 23.83 -4.14
CA PRO A 293 4.24 22.98 -4.60
C PRO A 293 4.12 21.49 -4.24
N ASN A 294 3.18 21.13 -3.35
CA ASN A 294 2.88 19.75 -2.95
C ASN A 294 1.61 19.16 -3.62
N MET A 295 1.04 19.84 -4.63
CA MET A 295 -0.07 19.29 -5.39
C MET A 295 0.42 18.43 -6.55
N ILE A 296 -0.19 17.25 -6.72
CA ILE A 296 -0.11 16.45 -7.94
C ILE A 296 -1.44 16.55 -8.67
N VAL A 297 -1.40 16.87 -9.97
CA VAL A 297 -2.58 16.81 -10.85
C VAL A 297 -2.43 15.65 -11.81
N SER A 298 -3.50 14.92 -12.06
CA SER A 298 -3.50 13.81 -13.01
C SER A 298 -4.53 13.99 -14.11
N SER A 299 -4.32 13.26 -15.21
CA SER A 299 -5.34 13.08 -16.25
C SER A 299 -5.16 11.74 -16.96
N ALA A 300 -6.29 11.08 -17.24
CA ALA A 300 -6.38 9.79 -17.91
C ALA A 300 -6.44 9.97 -19.43
N ASP A 301 -5.29 10.32 -20.01
CA ASP A 301 -5.11 10.49 -21.46
C ASP A 301 -6.03 11.58 -22.08
N LEU A 302 -6.44 12.56 -21.27
CA LEU A 302 -7.39 13.60 -21.68
C LEU A 302 -6.94 15.01 -21.32
N SER A 303 -5.66 15.23 -21.00
CA SER A 303 -5.20 16.49 -20.40
C SER A 303 -5.49 17.73 -21.24
N ASN A 304 -5.43 17.59 -22.57
CA ASN A 304 -5.77 18.64 -23.54
C ASN A 304 -7.28 18.91 -23.68
N SER A 305 -8.11 17.95 -23.24
CA SER A 305 -9.57 17.89 -23.43
C SER A 305 -10.31 18.27 -22.15
N ASP A 306 -9.89 17.71 -21.01
CA ASP A 306 -10.33 18.06 -19.66
C ASP A 306 -9.69 19.36 -19.14
N LYS A 307 -8.65 19.84 -19.84
CA LYS A 307 -7.91 21.09 -19.58
C LYS A 307 -7.06 21.10 -18.31
N THR A 308 -6.67 19.92 -17.85
CA THR A 308 -5.61 19.78 -16.83
C THR A 308 -4.23 20.13 -17.38
N ASP A 309 -4.08 20.24 -18.71
CA ASP A 309 -2.89 20.79 -19.37
C ASP A 309 -2.53 22.21 -18.90
N GLY A 310 -3.49 22.98 -18.39
CA GLY A 310 -3.24 24.25 -17.70
C GLY A 310 -2.27 24.13 -16.52
N PHE A 311 -2.34 23.04 -15.76
CA PHE A 311 -1.36 22.70 -14.71
C PHE A 311 -0.05 22.21 -15.32
N LEU A 312 -0.14 21.27 -16.27
CA LEU A 312 1.02 20.65 -16.93
C LEU A 312 1.94 21.70 -17.56
N ASN A 313 1.40 22.78 -18.15
CA ASN A 313 2.19 23.86 -18.76
C ASN A 313 3.09 24.62 -17.77
N LYS A 314 2.90 24.43 -16.47
CA LYS A 314 3.70 25.03 -15.39
C LYS A 314 4.68 24.05 -14.74
N THR A 315 4.64 22.79 -15.15
CA THR A 315 5.47 21.71 -14.61
C THR A 315 5.83 20.73 -15.75
N HIS A 316 6.15 19.49 -15.41
CA HIS A 316 6.28 18.39 -16.34
C HIS A 316 5.73 17.11 -15.71
N ALA A 317 5.63 16.06 -16.51
CA ALA A 317 5.09 14.78 -16.06
C ALA A 317 6.03 14.08 -15.07
N LEU A 318 5.46 13.38 -14.09
CA LEU A 318 6.16 12.35 -13.32
C LEU A 318 6.52 11.22 -14.28
N THR A 319 7.80 10.90 -14.36
CA THR A 319 8.32 9.85 -15.23
C THR A 319 9.30 8.97 -14.46
N ARG A 320 9.65 7.82 -15.05
CA ARG A 320 10.72 6.99 -14.50
C ARG A 320 11.99 7.82 -14.35
N ASP A 321 12.62 7.70 -13.19
CA ASP A 321 13.84 8.42 -12.80
C ASP A 321 13.68 9.95 -12.62
N ASP A 322 12.49 10.52 -12.85
CA ASP A 322 12.20 11.95 -12.60
C ASP A 322 10.81 12.14 -11.96
N PHE A 323 10.83 12.31 -10.63
CA PHE A 323 9.66 12.63 -9.81
C PHE A 323 9.64 14.09 -9.35
N SER A 324 10.48 14.95 -9.95
CA SER A 324 10.50 16.39 -9.66
C SER A 324 9.29 17.12 -10.26
N GLY A 325 8.70 16.55 -11.31
CA GLY A 325 7.42 16.97 -11.88
C GLY A 325 6.26 16.94 -10.88
N ALA A 326 5.10 17.38 -11.33
CA ALA A 326 3.87 17.41 -10.53
C ALA A 326 2.62 17.01 -11.32
N PHE A 327 2.80 16.55 -12.56
CA PHE A 327 1.70 16.07 -13.38
C PHE A 327 1.77 14.56 -13.58
N PHE A 328 0.69 13.85 -13.28
CA PHE A 328 0.66 12.40 -13.31
C PHE A 328 -0.13 11.89 -14.52
N GLN A 329 0.59 11.32 -15.48
CA GLN A 329 0.01 10.75 -16.70
C GLN A 329 -0.54 9.36 -16.39
N ALA A 330 -1.84 9.31 -16.11
CA ALA A 330 -2.57 8.14 -15.69
C ALA A 330 -2.76 7.07 -16.77
N VAL A 331 -2.68 7.47 -18.05
CA VAL A 331 -3.12 6.66 -19.20
C VAL A 331 -4.63 6.30 -19.09
N LEU A 332 -5.19 5.54 -20.05
CA LEU A 332 -6.58 5.04 -20.01
C LEU A 332 -6.78 4.01 -18.87
N ALA A 333 -6.85 4.49 -17.63
CA ALA A 333 -6.97 3.69 -16.41
C ALA A 333 -7.99 4.32 -15.45
N SER A 334 -9.25 4.47 -15.90
CA SER A 334 -10.26 5.28 -15.22
C SER A 334 -10.63 4.79 -13.80
N TRP A 335 -10.42 3.50 -13.49
CA TRP A 335 -10.80 2.91 -12.20
C TRP A 335 -9.84 3.28 -11.06
N GLN A 336 -8.67 3.86 -11.36
CA GLN A 336 -7.69 4.30 -10.36
C GLN A 336 -8.06 5.63 -9.66
N TRP A 337 -9.02 6.40 -10.19
CA TRP A 337 -9.12 7.85 -9.90
C TRP A 337 -10.22 8.22 -8.92
N HIS A 338 -9.89 8.10 -7.63
CA HIS A 338 -10.54 8.90 -6.59
C HIS A 338 -9.54 9.76 -5.80
N VAL A 339 -8.28 9.86 -6.23
CA VAL A 339 -7.24 10.53 -5.43
C VAL A 339 -6.64 11.72 -6.19
N CYS A 340 -7.20 12.90 -5.92
CA CYS A 340 -6.40 14.12 -5.93
C CYS A 340 -5.49 14.02 -4.70
N VAL A 341 -4.20 13.71 -4.87
CA VAL A 341 -3.28 13.69 -3.73
C VAL A 341 -2.89 15.14 -3.45
N SER A 342 -3.65 15.78 -2.55
CA SER A 342 -3.05 16.81 -1.69
C SER A 342 -2.44 16.03 -0.53
N VAL A 343 -1.11 16.01 -0.43
CA VAL A 343 -0.44 15.56 0.79
C VAL A 343 -0.68 16.58 1.89
#